data_AF-A0A7S0BB55-F1
#
_entry.id   AF-A0A7S0BB55-F1
#
_cell.length_a   1.000
_cell.length_b   1.000
_cell.length_c   1.000
_cell.angle_alpha   90.00
_cell.angle_beta   90.00
_cell.angle_gamma   90.00
#
_symmetry.space_group_name_H-M   'P 1'
#
loop_
_entity.id
_entity.type
_entity.pdbx_description
1 polymer ?
#
loop_
_entity_poly.entity_id
_entity_poly.type
_entity_poly.pdbx_seq_one_letter_code
_entity_poly.pdbx_strand_id
1 'polypeptide(L)'
;AEEHADSAMVPAIPPEKRHGDVTNSEVDDWVSHVDEVSAQIRGIIDGTITDFDAFDQKMELKERAKQIREEEMKARRHRFYLYGVEGKGEGTKYKWWCKRCFVEYTIDLPGNKCTRCKQSDLMMTQQARRDELMGKLEQFKEDKAKHQWRKDKWLRWKKSQALLGRSRNINYKAWEYWEPDTDSEEEGEPIVPRDNPEFIAMEADLKARHKKCAEKAKTAEKCRQRGNQCMKEGDFVGAIEHYEEGLEYKRDSKVLWTNK
;
A
#
# COMPACT_ATOMS: atom_id res chain seq x y z
N ALA A 1 50.79 27.51 48.63
CA ALA A 1 50.54 26.07 48.78
C ALA A 1 49.04 25.91 48.93
N GLU A 2 48.38 25.43 47.90
CA GLU A 2 47.16 24.62 48.00
C GLU A 2 46.87 24.09 46.59
N GLU A 3 47.10 22.79 46.47
CA GLU A 3 46.95 21.97 45.27
C GLU A 3 45.47 21.64 45.09
N HIS A 4 44.90 21.94 43.92
CA HIS A 4 43.61 21.38 43.52
C HIS A 4 43.85 20.15 42.65
N ALA A 5 43.50 18.99 43.22
CA ALA A 5 43.59 17.69 42.60
C ALA A 5 42.61 17.53 41.42
N ASP A 6 43.16 17.11 40.28
CA ASP A 6 42.43 16.61 39.11
C ASP A 6 41.70 15.30 39.46
N SER A 7 40.37 15.31 39.35
CA SER A 7 39.55 14.11 39.48
C SER A 7 39.31 13.51 38.10
N ALA A 8 40.08 12.47 37.77
CA ALA A 8 39.91 11.70 36.54
C ALA A 8 38.60 10.90 36.59
N MET A 9 37.64 11.27 35.74
CA MET A 9 36.42 10.48 35.50
C MET A 9 36.78 9.19 34.76
N VAL A 10 36.57 8.05 35.42
CA VAL A 10 36.68 6.72 34.82
C VAL A 10 35.52 6.50 33.84
N PRO A 11 35.74 6.08 32.58
CA PRO A 11 34.66 5.79 31.64
C PRO A 11 33.90 4.53 32.05
N ALA A 12 32.57 4.63 32.07
CA ALA A 12 31.66 3.54 32.41
C ALA A 12 31.80 2.36 31.42
N ILE A 13 32.00 1.16 31.98
CA ILE A 13 32.05 -0.10 31.25
C ILE A 13 30.64 -0.41 30.71
N PRO A 14 30.46 -0.68 29.40
CA PRO A 14 29.18 -1.06 28.83
C PRO A 14 28.66 -2.37 29.46
N PRO A 15 27.34 -2.50 29.69
CA PRO A 15 26.78 -3.72 30.27
C PRO A 15 27.02 -4.94 29.36
N GLU A 16 27.59 -6.01 29.92
CA GLU A 16 27.76 -7.29 29.25
C GLU A 16 26.40 -7.84 28.79
N LYS A 17 26.33 -8.24 27.52
CA LYS A 17 25.14 -8.87 26.93
C LYS A 17 24.88 -10.20 27.65
N ARG A 18 23.72 -10.33 28.30
CA ARG A 18 23.27 -11.61 28.90
C ARG A 18 23.03 -12.64 27.78
N HIS A 19 23.50 -13.88 27.98
CA HIS A 19 23.48 -15.00 27.03
C HIS A 19 22.08 -15.52 26.59
N GLY A 20 21.00 -14.74 26.73
CA GLY A 20 19.62 -15.23 26.56
C GLY A 20 18.85 -14.69 25.35
N ASP A 21 19.44 -13.86 24.50
CA ASP A 21 18.71 -13.10 23.47
C ASP A 21 19.17 -13.42 22.03
N VAL A 22 19.62 -14.66 21.80
CA VAL A 22 19.94 -15.13 20.44
C VAL A 22 18.62 -15.44 19.75
N THR A 23 18.31 -14.71 18.69
CA THR A 23 17.09 -14.93 17.92
C THR A 23 17.20 -16.24 17.12
N ASN A 24 16.08 -16.94 16.88
CA ASN A 24 16.09 -18.18 16.07
C ASN A 24 16.78 -17.98 14.70
N SER A 25 16.68 -16.78 14.12
CA SER A 25 17.38 -16.41 12.88
C SER A 25 18.90 -16.41 13.01
N GLU A 26 19.44 -15.96 14.15
CA GLU A 26 20.90 -15.96 14.38
C GLU A 26 21.43 -17.39 14.61
N VAL A 27 20.61 -18.26 15.19
CA VAL A 27 20.93 -19.70 15.31
C VAL A 27 20.92 -20.37 13.94
N ASP A 28 19.91 -20.12 13.11
CA ASP A 28 19.82 -20.67 11.75
C ASP A 28 20.97 -20.19 10.85
N ASP A 29 21.35 -18.92 10.95
CA ASP A 29 22.51 -18.36 10.25
C ASP A 29 23.82 -19.02 10.71
N TRP A 30 23.96 -19.30 12.00
CA TRP A 30 25.13 -19.99 12.56
C TRP A 30 25.19 -21.45 12.11
N VAL A 31 24.09 -22.21 12.15
CA VAL A 31 24.04 -23.61 11.68
C VAL A 31 24.37 -23.67 10.19
N SER A 32 23.78 -22.78 9.39
CA SER A 32 24.07 -22.69 7.95
C SER A 32 25.55 -22.40 7.69
N HIS A 33 26.17 -21.53 8.49
CA HIS A 33 27.60 -21.24 8.40
C HIS A 33 28.46 -22.46 8.78
N VAL A 34 28.09 -23.18 9.85
CA VAL A 34 28.77 -24.41 10.28
C VAL A 34 28.67 -25.50 9.21
N ASP A 35 27.51 -25.68 8.59
CA ASP A 35 27.30 -26.63 7.51
C ASP A 35 28.15 -26.26 6.29
N GLU A 36 28.26 -24.97 5.94
CA GLU A 36 29.12 -24.47 4.87
C GLU A 36 30.60 -24.78 5.14
N VAL A 37 31.09 -24.50 6.35
CA VAL A 37 32.47 -24.81 6.77
C VAL A 37 32.72 -26.32 6.79
N SER A 38 31.75 -27.11 7.25
CA SER A 38 31.86 -28.57 7.27
C SER A 38 31.95 -29.17 5.86
N ALA A 39 31.25 -28.58 4.89
CA ALA A 39 31.30 -28.98 3.49
C ALA A 39 32.64 -28.58 2.86
N GLN A 40 33.18 -27.41 3.21
CA GLN A 40 34.51 -26.96 2.78
C GLN A 40 35.61 -27.90 3.30
N ILE A 41 35.60 -28.25 4.60
CA ILE A 41 36.56 -29.18 5.19
C ILE A 41 36.50 -30.55 4.51
N ARG A 42 35.29 -31.08 4.27
CA ARG A 42 35.09 -32.35 3.53
C ARG A 42 35.65 -32.27 2.10
N GLY A 43 35.39 -31.18 1.39
CA GLY A 43 35.90 -30.96 0.03
C GLY A 43 37.43 -30.87 -0.06
N ILE A 44 38.11 -30.45 1.02
CA ILE A 44 39.58 -30.45 1.12
C ILE A 44 40.09 -31.88 1.36
N ILE A 45 39.45 -32.64 2.26
CA ILE A 45 39.83 -34.03 2.58
C ILE A 45 39.63 -34.95 1.37
N ASP A 46 38.54 -34.75 0.62
CA ASP A 46 38.18 -35.53 -0.56
C ASP A 46 38.95 -35.11 -1.83
N GLY A 47 39.85 -34.11 -1.73
CA GLY A 47 40.68 -33.62 -2.84
C GLY A 47 39.88 -32.93 -3.96
N THR A 48 38.65 -32.51 -3.68
CA THR A 48 37.76 -31.85 -4.66
C THR A 48 38.12 -30.38 -4.84
N ILE A 49 38.71 -29.75 -3.82
CA ILE A 49 39.26 -28.39 -3.87
C ILE A 49 40.78 -28.52 -4.06
N THR A 50 41.24 -28.38 -5.29
CA THR A 50 42.67 -28.51 -5.66
C THR A 50 43.37 -27.18 -5.88
N ASP A 51 42.60 -26.10 -6.10
CA ASP A 51 43.08 -24.74 -6.36
C ASP A 51 42.70 -23.84 -5.17
N PHE A 52 43.62 -23.72 -4.22
CA PHE A 52 43.45 -22.92 -3.01
C PHE A 52 43.42 -21.42 -3.31
N ASP A 53 44.16 -20.95 -4.32
CA ASP A 53 44.20 -19.54 -4.70
C ASP A 53 42.84 -19.07 -5.24
N ALA A 54 42.17 -19.89 -6.05
CA ALA A 54 40.82 -19.60 -6.53
C ALA A 54 39.77 -19.65 -5.40
N PHE A 55 39.97 -20.51 -4.40
CA PHE A 55 39.10 -20.61 -3.23
C PHE A 55 39.22 -19.37 -2.32
N ASP A 56 40.44 -18.93 -2.03
CA ASP A 56 40.71 -17.75 -1.21
C ASP A 56 40.14 -16.49 -1.86
N GLN A 57 40.34 -16.31 -3.18
CA GLN A 57 39.73 -15.20 -3.92
C GLN A 57 38.20 -15.20 -3.84
N LYS A 58 37.56 -16.38 -3.89
CA LYS A 58 36.10 -16.50 -3.77
C LYS A 58 35.61 -16.13 -2.37
N MET A 59 36.35 -16.49 -1.34
CA MET A 59 36.03 -16.14 0.05
C MET A 59 36.19 -14.63 0.28
N GLU A 60 37.28 -14.01 -0.19
CA GLU A 60 37.49 -12.56 -0.14
C GLU A 60 36.37 -11.79 -0.85
N LEU A 61 35.95 -12.25 -2.03
CA LEU A 61 34.82 -11.66 -2.76
C LEU A 61 33.50 -11.76 -1.98
N LYS A 62 33.26 -12.89 -1.28
CA LYS A 62 32.07 -13.10 -0.45
C LYS A 62 32.08 -12.18 0.78
N GLU A 63 33.22 -12.04 1.45
CA GLU A 63 33.38 -11.13 2.58
C GLU A 63 33.21 -9.66 2.16
N ARG A 64 33.83 -9.27 1.05
CA ARG A 64 33.68 -7.93 0.48
C ARG A 64 32.22 -7.63 0.10
N ALA A 65 31.51 -8.60 -0.49
CA ALA A 65 30.09 -8.46 -0.78
C ALA A 65 29.23 -8.30 0.49
N LYS A 66 29.58 -9.00 1.58
CA LYS A 66 28.92 -8.86 2.88
C LYS A 66 29.16 -7.46 3.48
N GLN A 67 30.39 -6.96 3.43
CA GLN A 67 30.74 -5.61 3.89
C GLN A 67 29.99 -4.54 3.11
N ILE A 68 29.95 -4.63 1.77
CA ILE A 68 29.19 -3.69 0.92
C ILE A 68 27.71 -3.68 1.30
N ARG A 69 27.08 -4.86 1.47
CA ARG A 69 25.66 -4.93 1.88
C ARG A 69 25.43 -4.29 3.25
N GLU A 70 26.34 -4.49 4.20
CA GLU A 70 26.21 -3.91 5.53
C GLU A 70 26.36 -2.38 5.51
N GLU A 71 27.31 -1.87 4.74
CA GLU A 71 27.51 -0.43 4.50
C GLU A 71 26.31 0.20 3.81
N GLU A 72 25.75 -0.43 2.78
CA GLU A 72 24.53 0.01 2.10
C GLU A 72 23.34 0.05 3.07
N MET A 73 23.18 -0.97 3.91
CA MET A 73 22.12 -1.01 4.93
C MET A 73 22.30 0.08 6.00
N LYS A 74 23.53 0.33 6.44
CA LYS A 74 23.85 1.45 7.36
C LYS A 74 23.57 2.79 6.69
N ALA A 75 23.99 2.99 5.44
CA ALA A 75 23.74 4.20 4.66
C ALA A 75 22.25 4.43 4.42
N ARG A 76 21.48 3.37 4.12
CA ARG A 76 20.02 3.43 3.96
C ARG A 76 19.33 3.83 5.25
N ARG A 77 19.73 3.23 6.39
CA ARG A 77 19.24 3.60 7.72
C ARG A 77 19.58 5.06 8.05
N HIS A 78 20.81 5.48 7.81
CA HIS A 78 21.24 6.87 8.02
C HIS A 78 20.43 7.85 7.16
N ARG A 79 20.20 7.52 5.88
CA ARG A 79 19.34 8.32 5.00
C ARG A 79 17.91 8.39 5.52
N PHE A 80 17.35 7.28 5.99
CA PHE A 80 16.00 7.26 6.56
C PHE A 80 15.88 8.18 7.79
N TYR A 81 16.87 8.15 8.70
CA TYR A 81 16.87 9.04 9.86
C TYR A 81 17.06 10.51 9.47
N LEU A 82 17.93 10.80 8.50
CA LEU A 82 18.24 12.17 8.09
C LEU A 82 17.12 12.80 7.24
N TYR A 83 16.53 12.06 6.31
CA TYR A 83 15.54 12.57 5.37
C TYR A 83 14.09 12.30 5.77
N GLY A 84 13.88 11.54 6.85
CA GLY A 84 12.57 11.20 7.39
C GLY A 84 11.72 10.32 6.47
N VAL A 85 10.48 10.08 6.90
CA VAL A 85 9.47 9.30 6.16
C VAL A 85 8.42 10.24 5.61
N GLU A 86 7.99 10.03 4.37
CA GLU A 86 6.90 10.81 3.80
C GLU A 86 5.57 10.44 4.45
N GLY A 87 4.83 11.44 4.93
CA GLY A 87 3.63 11.26 5.72
C GLY A 87 2.88 12.57 5.98
N LYS A 88 1.55 12.46 6.12
CA LYS A 88 0.64 13.60 6.36
C LYS A 88 0.61 14.05 7.83
N GLY A 89 1.42 13.43 8.70
CA GLY A 89 1.45 13.73 10.12
C GLY A 89 0.21 13.21 10.84
N GLU A 90 -0.25 12.01 10.48
CA GLU A 90 -1.35 11.29 11.15
C GLU A 90 -0.83 10.22 12.11
N GLY A 91 0.42 9.79 11.92
CA GLY A 91 1.05 8.72 12.68
C GLY A 91 1.37 9.09 14.14
N THR A 92 1.52 8.06 14.98
CA THR A 92 1.92 8.22 16.38
C THR A 92 3.43 8.09 16.60
N LYS A 93 4.22 7.87 15.54
CA LYS A 93 5.62 7.42 15.66
C LYS A 93 6.67 8.51 15.41
N TYR A 94 6.27 9.73 15.10
CA TYR A 94 7.19 10.83 14.81
C TYR A 94 7.20 11.85 15.95
N LYS A 95 8.34 12.53 16.10
CA LYS A 95 8.48 13.66 17.03
C LYS A 95 8.16 14.98 16.33
N TRP A 96 8.72 15.13 15.13
CA TRP A 96 8.61 16.35 14.33
C TRP A 96 7.98 16.06 12.97
N TRP A 97 7.14 16.96 12.51
CA TRP A 97 6.52 16.88 11.19
C TRP A 97 6.62 18.21 10.46
N CYS A 98 7.04 18.16 9.19
CA CYS A 98 7.12 19.33 8.34
C CYS A 98 5.85 19.49 7.50
N LYS A 99 5.07 20.56 7.75
CA LYS A 99 3.83 20.85 7.02
C LYS A 99 4.03 21.10 5.53
N ARG A 100 5.20 21.58 5.13
CA ARG A 100 5.52 21.90 3.72
C ARG A 100 5.93 20.68 2.91
N CYS A 101 6.77 19.82 3.48
CA CYS A 101 7.31 18.67 2.78
C CYS A 101 6.52 17.38 3.02
N PHE A 102 5.59 17.38 3.98
CA PHE A 102 4.89 16.18 4.41
C PHE A 102 5.87 15.07 4.79
N VAL A 103 6.81 15.41 5.68
CA VAL A 103 7.83 14.47 6.17
C VAL A 103 7.78 14.42 7.68
N GLU A 104 7.83 13.19 8.18
CA GLU A 104 7.82 12.80 9.58
C GLU A 104 9.25 12.41 9.99
N TYR A 105 9.75 13.03 11.06
CA TYR A 105 11.06 12.76 11.64
C TYR A 105 10.89 12.12 13.02
N THR A 106 11.54 10.98 13.20
CA THR A 106 11.59 10.24 14.48
C THR A 106 12.65 10.78 15.43
N ILE A 107 13.66 11.47 14.88
CA ILE A 107 14.78 12.06 15.61
C ILE A 107 14.58 13.55 15.85
N ASP A 108 15.28 14.08 16.85
CA ASP A 108 15.36 15.51 17.10
C ASP A 108 16.34 16.14 16.10
N LEU A 109 15.83 17.07 15.29
CA LEU A 109 16.62 17.73 14.25
C LEU A 109 17.37 18.93 14.83
N PRO A 110 18.65 19.15 14.45
CA PRO A 110 19.42 20.27 14.95
C PRO A 110 18.77 21.60 14.51
N GLY A 111 18.43 22.43 15.49
CA GLY A 111 17.78 23.73 15.29
C GLY A 111 16.34 23.66 14.80
N ASN A 112 15.66 22.52 14.94
CA ASN A 112 14.26 22.31 14.50
C ASN A 112 14.02 22.68 13.03
N LYS A 113 15.02 22.47 12.16
CA LYS A 113 14.93 22.76 10.72
C LYS A 113 14.73 21.46 9.95
N CYS A 114 13.75 21.45 9.05
CA CYS A 114 13.52 20.33 8.15
C CYS A 114 14.73 20.10 7.23
N THR A 115 15.19 18.86 7.05
CA THR A 115 16.38 18.58 6.22
C THR A 115 16.15 18.82 4.73
N ARG A 116 14.91 18.61 4.25
CA ARG A 116 14.54 18.88 2.85
C ARG A 116 14.42 20.37 2.55
N CYS A 117 13.74 21.11 3.43
CA CYS A 117 13.27 22.46 3.13
C CYS A 117 14.02 23.55 3.91
N LYS A 118 14.85 23.16 4.88
CA LYS A 118 15.72 24.00 5.72
C LYS A 118 15.02 25.09 6.54
N GLN A 119 13.69 25.11 6.53
CA GLN A 119 12.87 26.04 7.30
C GLN A 119 12.45 25.40 8.63
N SER A 120 12.41 26.22 9.67
CA SER A 120 11.94 25.88 11.01
C SER A 120 10.46 26.22 11.23
N ASP A 121 9.93 27.22 10.53
CA ASP A 121 8.66 27.86 10.87
C ASP A 121 7.43 26.96 10.67
N LEU A 122 7.58 25.90 9.88
CA LEU A 122 6.53 24.94 9.54
C LEU A 122 6.79 23.55 10.12
N MET A 123 7.69 23.46 11.11
CA MET A 123 7.94 22.25 11.88
C MET A 123 6.98 22.22 13.06
N MET A 124 6.18 21.16 13.12
CA MET A 124 5.20 20.95 14.18
C MET A 124 5.61 19.73 14.99
N THR A 125 5.36 19.79 16.30
CA THR A 125 5.41 18.58 17.13
C THR A 125 4.20 17.71 16.84
N GLN A 126 4.30 16.44 17.19
CA GLN A 126 3.18 15.50 17.09
C GLN A 126 1.93 16.01 17.80
N GLN A 127 2.06 16.49 19.03
CA GLN A 127 0.93 16.94 19.83
C GLN A 127 0.24 18.15 19.18
N ALA A 128 1.02 19.17 18.78
CA ALA A 128 0.48 20.35 18.11
C ALA A 128 -0.24 20.00 16.79
N ARG A 129 0.28 19.02 16.04
CA ARG A 129 -0.39 18.53 14.83
C ARG A 129 -1.70 17.81 15.16
N ARG A 130 -1.70 16.97 16.20
CA ARG A 130 -2.92 16.28 16.66
C ARG A 130 -3.98 17.28 17.09
N ASP A 131 -3.60 18.33 17.80
CA ASP A 131 -4.53 19.38 18.24
C ASP A 131 -5.09 20.16 17.04
N GLU A 132 -4.27 20.47 16.02
CA GLU A 132 -4.74 21.06 14.75
C GLU A 132 -5.78 20.16 14.06
N LEU A 133 -5.55 18.84 14.02
CA LEU A 133 -6.47 17.88 13.42
C LEU A 133 -7.76 17.77 14.24
N MET A 134 -7.68 17.74 15.56
CA MET A 134 -8.85 17.71 16.45
C MET A 134 -9.69 18.98 16.30
N GLY A 135 -9.07 20.16 16.22
CA GLY A 135 -9.78 21.41 15.97
C GLY A 135 -10.50 21.43 14.61
N LYS A 136 -9.90 20.86 13.56
CA LYS A 136 -10.58 20.69 12.26
C LYS A 136 -11.75 19.72 12.33
N LEU A 137 -11.61 18.64 13.10
CA LEU A 137 -12.71 17.70 13.32
C LEU A 137 -13.89 18.36 14.04
N GLU A 138 -13.63 19.24 15.00
CA GLU A 138 -14.67 20.02 15.68
C GLU A 138 -15.38 20.98 14.70
N GLN A 139 -14.63 21.71 13.88
CA GLN A 139 -15.20 22.55 12.82
C GLN A 139 -16.09 21.75 11.87
N PHE A 140 -15.62 20.59 11.40
CA PHE A 140 -16.44 19.74 10.52
C PHE A 140 -17.68 19.18 11.22
N LYS A 141 -17.61 18.87 12.52
CA LYS A 141 -18.79 18.45 13.30
C LYS A 141 -19.81 19.58 13.42
N GLU A 142 -19.36 20.81 13.70
CA GLU A 142 -20.24 21.99 13.77
C GLU A 142 -20.89 22.26 12.42
N ASP A 143 -20.14 22.21 11.33
CA ASP A 143 -20.65 22.46 9.99
C ASP A 143 -21.62 21.37 9.56
N LYS A 144 -21.33 20.10 9.90
CA LYS A 144 -22.27 18.99 9.71
C LYS A 144 -23.56 19.18 10.51
N ALA A 145 -23.47 19.67 11.75
CA ALA A 145 -24.65 19.95 12.57
C ALA A 145 -25.48 21.12 12.00
N LYS A 146 -24.83 22.20 11.53
CA LYS A 146 -25.49 23.32 10.85
C LYS A 146 -26.17 22.86 9.56
N HIS A 147 -25.51 22.00 8.78
CA HIS A 147 -26.06 21.38 7.59
C HIS A 147 -27.29 20.53 7.93
N GLN A 148 -27.17 19.62 8.90
CA GLN A 148 -28.30 18.78 9.32
C GLN A 148 -29.47 19.62 9.84
N TRP A 149 -29.21 20.67 10.61
CA TRP A 149 -30.24 21.59 11.08
C TRP A 149 -30.97 22.28 9.93
N ARG A 150 -30.24 22.71 8.88
CA ARG A 150 -30.83 23.28 7.67
C ARG A 150 -31.66 22.25 6.92
N LYS A 151 -31.17 21.02 6.72
CA LYS A 151 -31.93 19.91 6.11
C LYS A 151 -33.22 19.60 6.88
N ASP A 152 -33.14 19.47 8.19
CA ASP A 152 -34.30 19.18 9.05
C ASP A 152 -35.33 20.31 8.97
N LYS A 153 -34.86 21.57 8.97
CA LYS A 153 -35.71 22.75 8.82
C LYS A 153 -36.39 22.78 7.45
N TRP A 154 -35.67 22.46 6.39
CA TRP A 154 -36.22 22.32 5.04
C TRP A 154 -37.26 21.21 4.95
N LEU A 155 -36.98 20.03 5.49
CA LEU A 155 -37.91 18.90 5.51
C LEU A 155 -39.19 19.24 6.29
N ARG A 156 -39.06 19.92 7.44
CA ARG A 156 -40.21 20.42 8.21
C ARG A 156 -41.02 21.43 7.41
N TRP A 157 -40.36 22.36 6.72
CA TRP A 157 -41.02 23.33 5.84
C TRP A 157 -41.72 22.66 4.66
N LYS A 158 -41.10 21.67 4.01
CA LYS A 158 -41.70 20.91 2.91
C LYS A 158 -42.95 20.16 3.38
N LYS A 159 -42.89 19.54 4.56
CA LYS A 159 -44.05 18.89 5.21
C LYS A 159 -45.15 19.89 5.56
N SER A 160 -44.82 21.07 6.09
CA SER A 160 -45.82 22.10 6.40
C SER A 160 -46.44 22.73 5.14
N GLN A 161 -45.67 22.89 4.07
CA GLN A 161 -46.18 23.32 2.76
C GLN A 161 -47.15 22.30 2.15
N ALA A 162 -46.88 21.00 2.28
CA ALA A 162 -47.80 19.96 1.84
C ALA A 162 -49.17 20.04 2.55
N LEU A 163 -49.20 20.52 3.80
CA LEU A 163 -50.42 20.69 4.60
C LEU A 163 -51.13 22.04 4.35
N LEU A 164 -50.39 23.12 4.07
CA LEU A 164 -50.93 24.49 3.99
C LEU A 164 -51.41 24.90 2.58
N GLY A 165 -51.21 24.05 1.57
CA GLY A 165 -51.55 24.38 0.18
C GLY A 165 -50.64 25.45 -0.42
N ARG A 166 -50.58 25.52 -1.76
CA ARG A 166 -49.65 26.40 -2.47
C ARG A 166 -50.07 27.87 -2.31
N SER A 167 -49.34 28.63 -1.48
CA SER A 167 -49.58 30.07 -1.37
C SER A 167 -49.12 30.78 -2.65
N ARG A 168 -49.80 31.89 -2.99
CA ARG A 168 -49.52 32.68 -4.20
C ARG A 168 -48.32 33.63 -4.04
N ASN A 169 -47.72 33.71 -2.85
CA ASN A 169 -46.62 34.61 -2.53
C ASN A 169 -45.32 33.84 -2.27
N ILE A 170 -44.25 34.19 -3.00
CA ILE A 170 -42.95 33.53 -2.90
C ILE A 170 -42.19 34.14 -1.73
N ASN A 171 -42.01 33.36 -0.66
CA ASN A 171 -41.18 33.78 0.46
C ASN A 171 -39.70 33.47 0.17
N TYR A 172 -38.95 34.48 -0.29
CA TYR A 172 -37.52 34.36 -0.58
C TYR A 172 -36.68 34.03 0.68
N LYS A 173 -37.17 34.31 1.89
CA LYS A 173 -36.52 33.88 3.14
C LYS A 173 -36.57 32.36 3.33
N ALA A 174 -37.48 31.67 2.64
CA ALA A 174 -37.53 30.22 2.62
C ALA A 174 -36.41 29.60 1.76
N TRP A 175 -35.78 30.38 0.87
CA TRP A 175 -34.65 29.92 0.07
C TRP A 175 -33.37 29.81 0.93
N GLU A 176 -33.28 30.53 2.04
CA GLU A 176 -32.24 30.36 3.07
C GLU A 176 -32.32 28.99 3.76
N TYR A 177 -33.43 28.26 3.62
CA TYR A 177 -33.61 26.91 4.16
C TYR A 177 -33.24 25.81 3.16
N TRP A 178 -33.10 26.15 1.89
CA TRP A 178 -32.78 25.17 0.86
C TRP A 178 -31.27 24.89 0.85
N GLU A 179 -30.89 23.61 0.89
CA GLU A 179 -29.51 23.17 0.73
C GLU A 179 -29.48 22.01 -0.27
N PRO A 180 -28.60 22.04 -1.29
CA PRO A 180 -28.44 20.90 -2.18
C PRO A 180 -28.00 19.67 -1.38
N ASP A 181 -28.51 18.50 -1.76
CA ASP A 181 -28.14 17.25 -1.10
C ASP A 181 -26.72 16.84 -1.52
N THR A 182 -25.72 17.43 -0.89
CA THR A 182 -24.29 17.19 -1.19
C THR A 182 -23.68 16.08 -0.33
N ASP A 183 -24.44 15.57 0.65
CA ASP A 183 -23.97 14.60 1.67
C ASP A 183 -24.69 13.24 1.55
N SER A 184 -25.56 13.05 0.55
CA SER A 184 -25.99 11.71 0.18
C SER A 184 -24.90 11.10 -0.71
N GLU A 185 -24.19 10.09 -0.20
CA GLU A 185 -23.32 9.21 -1.03
C GLU A 185 -24.08 8.52 -2.17
N GLU A 186 -25.40 8.68 -2.20
CA GLU A 186 -26.22 8.51 -3.38
C GLU A 186 -25.87 9.62 -4.39
N GLU A 187 -24.71 9.49 -5.03
CA GLU A 187 -24.51 10.06 -6.37
C GLU A 187 -25.71 9.58 -7.19
N GLY A 188 -26.70 10.46 -7.34
CA GLY A 188 -27.93 10.13 -8.04
C GLY A 188 -27.60 9.46 -9.37
N GLU A 189 -28.43 8.48 -9.76
CA GLU A 189 -28.22 7.75 -11.01
C GLU A 189 -27.77 8.72 -12.11
N PRO A 190 -26.69 8.40 -12.85
CA PRO A 190 -26.14 9.29 -13.86
C PRO A 190 -27.28 9.84 -14.71
N ILE A 191 -27.26 11.15 -14.98
CA ILE A 191 -28.30 11.83 -15.77
C ILE A 191 -28.21 11.31 -17.20
N VAL A 192 -28.77 10.14 -17.44
CA VAL A 192 -28.90 9.50 -18.74
C VAL A 192 -30.32 9.73 -19.25
N PRO A 193 -30.50 10.10 -20.53
CA PRO A 193 -31.82 10.14 -21.15
C PRO A 193 -32.46 8.74 -21.20
N ARG A 194 -33.13 8.33 -20.11
CA ARG A 194 -33.72 6.98 -19.94
C ARG A 194 -34.79 6.65 -20.98
N ASP A 195 -35.50 7.66 -21.46
CA ASP A 195 -36.66 7.49 -22.35
C ASP A 195 -36.31 7.59 -23.84
N ASN A 196 -35.03 7.75 -24.20
CA ASN A 196 -34.65 7.80 -25.61
C ASN A 196 -34.68 6.36 -26.21
N PRO A 197 -35.52 6.08 -27.23
CA PRO A 197 -35.64 4.75 -27.81
C PRO A 197 -34.31 4.22 -28.38
N GLU A 198 -33.41 5.09 -28.82
CA GLU A 198 -32.10 4.67 -29.31
C GLU A 198 -31.21 4.10 -28.21
N PHE A 199 -31.25 4.67 -27.00
CA PHE A 199 -30.47 4.16 -25.86
C PHE A 199 -30.99 2.81 -25.38
N ILE A 200 -32.31 2.60 -25.38
CA ILE A 200 -32.92 1.31 -25.04
C ILE A 200 -32.51 0.24 -26.08
N ALA A 201 -32.56 0.58 -27.37
CA ALA A 201 -32.12 -0.31 -28.43
C ALA A 201 -30.61 -0.64 -28.33
N MET A 202 -29.78 0.37 -28.03
CA MET A 202 -28.35 0.22 -27.83
C MET A 202 -28.02 -0.67 -26.62
N GLU A 203 -28.72 -0.49 -25.50
CA GLU A 203 -28.54 -1.32 -24.30
C GLU A 203 -28.92 -2.79 -24.58
N ALA A 204 -30.03 -3.01 -25.30
CA ALA A 204 -30.44 -4.35 -25.72
C ALA A 204 -29.40 -5.01 -26.65
N ASP A 205 -28.84 -4.27 -27.61
CA ASP A 205 -27.79 -4.76 -28.50
C ASP A 205 -26.50 -5.10 -27.74
N LEU A 206 -26.06 -4.23 -26.82
CA LEU A 206 -24.90 -4.50 -25.96
C LEU A 206 -25.13 -5.77 -25.13
N LYS A 207 -26.28 -5.91 -24.47
CA LYS A 207 -26.63 -7.11 -23.70
C LYS A 207 -26.63 -8.36 -24.58
N ALA A 208 -27.16 -8.28 -25.81
CA ALA A 208 -27.15 -9.39 -26.75
C ALA A 208 -25.72 -9.77 -27.18
N ARG A 209 -24.86 -8.79 -27.48
CA ARG A 209 -23.44 -9.00 -27.79
C ARG A 209 -22.70 -9.64 -26.61
N HIS A 210 -22.88 -9.11 -25.40
CA HIS A 210 -22.29 -9.66 -24.19
C HIS A 210 -22.75 -11.10 -23.93
N LYS A 211 -24.04 -11.40 -24.11
CA LYS A 211 -24.57 -12.77 -23.97
C LYS A 211 -23.93 -13.73 -24.97
N LYS A 212 -23.84 -13.36 -26.25
CA LYS A 212 -23.16 -14.17 -27.28
C LYS A 212 -21.69 -14.40 -26.96
N CYS A 213 -20.97 -13.36 -26.51
CA CYS A 213 -19.57 -13.50 -26.09
C CYS A 213 -19.43 -14.42 -24.88
N ALA A 214 -20.33 -14.32 -23.90
CA ALA A 214 -20.33 -15.19 -22.72
C ALA A 214 -20.64 -16.65 -23.07
N GLU A 215 -21.55 -16.91 -24.01
CA GLU A 215 -21.85 -18.26 -24.51
C GLU A 215 -20.64 -18.87 -25.23
N LYS A 216 -19.98 -18.12 -26.12
CA LYS A 216 -18.75 -18.56 -26.79
C LYS A 216 -17.61 -18.83 -25.79
N ALA A 217 -17.47 -18.00 -24.76
CA ALA A 217 -16.48 -18.21 -23.72
C ALA A 217 -16.76 -19.50 -22.93
N LYS A 218 -18.03 -19.79 -22.63
CA LYS A 218 -18.45 -21.04 -21.96
C LYS A 218 -18.20 -22.26 -22.84
N THR A 219 -18.46 -22.20 -24.15
CA THR A 219 -18.18 -23.32 -25.05
C THR A 219 -16.67 -23.55 -25.19
N ALA A 220 -15.87 -22.49 -25.37
CA ALA A 220 -14.42 -22.58 -25.40
C ALA A 220 -13.83 -23.23 -24.12
N GLU A 221 -14.37 -22.87 -22.96
CA GLU A 221 -13.96 -23.43 -21.67
C GLU A 221 -14.30 -24.92 -21.54
N LYS A 222 -15.46 -25.36 -22.06
CA LYS A 222 -15.79 -26.80 -22.12
C LYS A 222 -14.81 -27.57 -23.01
N CYS A 223 -14.44 -27.00 -24.16
CA CYS A 223 -13.47 -27.62 -25.07
C CYS A 223 -12.08 -27.71 -24.41
N ARG A 224 -11.67 -26.67 -23.68
CA ARG A 224 -10.45 -26.67 -22.85
C ARG A 224 -10.45 -27.82 -21.84
N GLN A 225 -11.57 -28.01 -21.13
CA GLN A 225 -11.68 -29.07 -20.13
C GLN A 225 -11.61 -30.47 -20.75
N ARG A 226 -12.22 -30.67 -21.93
CA ARG A 226 -12.09 -31.93 -22.69
C ARG A 226 -10.66 -32.18 -23.14
N GLY A 227 -9.99 -31.17 -23.71
CA GLY A 227 -8.59 -31.29 -24.11
C GLY A 227 -7.68 -31.63 -22.93
N ASN A 228 -7.89 -31.00 -21.76
CA ASN A 228 -7.16 -31.33 -20.54
C ASN A 228 -7.43 -32.77 -20.06
N GLN A 229 -8.62 -33.31 -20.30
CA GLN A 229 -8.97 -34.68 -19.94
C GLN A 229 -8.25 -35.68 -20.86
N CYS A 230 -8.26 -35.45 -22.18
CA CYS A 230 -7.50 -36.25 -23.14
C CYS A 230 -5.98 -36.23 -22.87
N MET A 231 -5.43 -35.06 -22.47
CA MET A 231 -4.04 -34.93 -22.03
C MET A 231 -3.71 -35.81 -20.82
N LYS A 232 -4.64 -35.98 -19.87
CA LYS A 232 -4.46 -36.86 -18.70
C LYS A 232 -4.53 -38.33 -19.08
N GLU A 233 -5.36 -38.67 -20.07
CA GLU A 233 -5.55 -40.03 -20.57
C GLU A 233 -4.42 -40.47 -21.53
N GLY A 234 -3.58 -39.53 -21.98
CA GLY A 234 -2.46 -39.79 -22.89
C GLY A 234 -2.84 -39.73 -24.38
N ASP A 235 -4.06 -39.29 -24.70
CA ASP A 235 -4.50 -39.03 -26.07
C ASP A 235 -4.17 -37.59 -26.47
N PHE A 236 -2.96 -37.40 -27.00
CA PHE A 236 -2.47 -36.10 -27.45
C PHE A 236 -3.16 -35.60 -28.73
N VAL A 237 -3.61 -36.51 -29.60
CA VAL A 237 -4.25 -36.14 -30.87
C VAL A 237 -5.65 -35.60 -30.60
N GLY A 238 -6.44 -36.32 -29.81
CA GLY A 238 -7.77 -35.86 -29.39
C GLY A 238 -7.71 -34.56 -28.57
N ALA A 239 -6.65 -34.37 -27.77
CA ALA A 239 -6.44 -33.12 -27.03
C ALA A 239 -6.27 -31.91 -27.96
N ILE A 240 -5.46 -32.04 -29.02
CA ILE A 240 -5.22 -30.97 -30.00
C ILE A 240 -6.53 -30.59 -30.71
N GLU A 241 -7.32 -31.57 -31.15
CA GLU A 241 -8.62 -31.34 -31.80
C GLU A 241 -9.57 -30.54 -30.90
N HIS A 242 -9.67 -30.91 -29.61
CA HIS A 242 -10.49 -30.18 -28.64
C HIS A 242 -9.98 -28.77 -28.36
N TYR A 243 -8.66 -28.51 -28.41
CA TYR A 243 -8.15 -27.15 -28.29
C TYR A 243 -8.41 -26.31 -29.54
N GLU A 244 -8.32 -26.90 -30.73
CA GLU A 244 -8.67 -26.25 -31.99
C GLU A 244 -10.15 -25.87 -32.04
N GLU A 245 -11.05 -26.78 -31.65
CA GLU A 245 -12.49 -26.52 -31.52
C GLU A 245 -12.75 -25.35 -30.55
N GLY A 246 -12.03 -25.31 -29.42
CA GLY A 246 -12.12 -24.19 -28.47
C GLY A 246 -11.67 -22.85 -29.05
N LEU A 247 -10.63 -22.85 -29.89
CA LEU A 247 -10.11 -21.65 -30.54
C LEU A 247 -11.05 -21.10 -31.61
N GLU A 248 -11.89 -21.93 -32.24
CA GLU A 248 -12.93 -21.44 -33.15
C GLU A 248 -13.93 -20.52 -32.44
N TYR A 249 -14.27 -20.83 -31.18
CA TYR A 249 -15.14 -20.00 -30.36
C TYR A 249 -14.42 -18.78 -29.77
N LYS A 250 -13.16 -18.96 -29.32
CA LYS A 250 -12.37 -17.91 -28.67
C LYS A 250 -10.90 -17.91 -29.11
N ARG A 251 -10.63 -17.25 -30.24
CA ARG A 251 -9.30 -17.15 -30.87
C ARG A 251 -8.26 -16.40 -30.03
N ASP A 252 -8.69 -15.49 -29.15
CA ASP A 252 -7.84 -14.67 -28.28
C ASP A 252 -7.48 -15.38 -26.96
N SER A 253 -7.90 -16.64 -26.77
CA SER A 253 -7.61 -17.39 -25.54
C SER A 253 -6.17 -17.87 -25.49
N LYS A 254 -5.31 -17.16 -24.74
CA LYS A 254 -3.90 -17.55 -24.50
C LYS A 254 -3.76 -18.99 -24.02
N VAL A 255 -4.63 -19.43 -23.11
CA VAL A 255 -4.55 -20.75 -22.48
C VAL A 255 -4.77 -21.89 -23.48
N LEU A 256 -5.64 -21.69 -24.49
CA LEU A 256 -5.86 -22.69 -25.52
C LEU A 256 -4.67 -22.79 -26.47
N TRP A 257 -4.06 -21.65 -26.83
CA TRP A 257 -2.85 -21.62 -27.66
C TRP A 257 -1.62 -22.26 -27.00
N THR A 258 -1.48 -22.16 -25.68
CA THR A 258 -0.35 -22.75 -24.97
C THR A 258 -0.50 -24.25 -24.75
N ASN A 259 -1.73 -24.77 -24.76
CA ASN A 259 -2.02 -26.16 -24.45
C ASN A 259 -2.14 -27.04 -25.71
N LYS A 260 -2.38 -26.43 -26.88
CA LYS A 260 -2.28 -27.07 -28.20
C LYS A 260 -0.82 -27.43 -28.50
#